data_AF-A0A969E0P4-F1
#
_entry.id   AF-A0A969E0P4-F1
#
_cell.length_a   1.000
_cell.length_b   1.000
_cell.length_c   1.000
_cell.angle_alpha   90.00
_cell.angle_beta   90.00
_cell.angle_gamma   90.00
#
_symmetry.space_group_name_H-M   'P 1'
#
loop_
_entity.id
_entity.type
_entity.pdbx_description
1 polymer ?
#
loop_
_entity_poly.entity_id
_entity_poly.type
_entity_poly.pdbx_seq_one_letter_code
_entity_poly.pdbx_strand_id
1 'polypeptide(L)'
;MVVQGIIRGNSIELTESPQLPEGTLVWVSVIDRPYLLGLPPAQRESLLFQFLGGWQDDPELTEIFDEIDRDRHQQITEPASIDLAP
;
A
#
# COMPACT_ATOMS: atom_id res chain seq x y z
N MET A 1 -32.21 1.79 -4.42
CA MET A 1 -31.66 2.02 -5.76
C MET A 1 -30.20 2.40 -5.59
N VAL A 2 -29.29 1.81 -6.38
CA VAL A 2 -27.87 2.18 -6.41
C VAL A 2 -27.61 2.66 -7.82
N VAL A 3 -27.15 3.91 -7.96
CA VAL A 3 -26.85 4.53 -9.25
C VAL A 3 -25.35 4.74 -9.32
N GLN A 4 -24.73 4.36 -10.43
CA GLN A 4 -23.31 4.65 -10.65
C GLN A 4 -23.11 6.12 -11.00
N GLY A 5 -21.96 6.65 -10.62
CA GLY A 5 -21.54 7.99 -10.99
C GLY A 5 -20.04 8.15 -10.96
N ILE A 6 -19.57 9.23 -11.56
CA ILE A 6 -18.16 9.59 -11.68
C ILE A 6 -17.98 10.95 -11.02
N ILE A 7 -16.94 11.07 -10.18
CA ILE A 7 -16.57 12.36 -9.58
C ILE A 7 -15.87 13.21 -10.63
N ARG A 8 -16.39 14.41 -10.90
CA ARG A 8 -15.76 15.43 -11.75
C ARG A 8 -15.66 16.75 -11.00
N GLY A 9 -14.44 17.11 -10.61
CA GLY A 9 -14.21 18.28 -9.75
C GLY A 9 -14.98 18.13 -8.44
N ASN A 10 -15.94 19.03 -8.20
CA ASN A 10 -16.76 19.03 -6.98
C ASN A 10 -18.19 18.50 -7.20
N SER A 11 -18.42 17.79 -8.31
CA SER A 11 -19.73 17.24 -8.69
C SER A 11 -19.65 15.73 -8.90
N ILE A 12 -20.75 15.02 -8.64
CA ILE A 12 -20.94 13.62 -9.02
C ILE A 12 -21.83 13.59 -10.27
N GLU A 13 -21.28 13.17 -11.40
CA GLU A 13 -22.05 12.92 -12.62
C GLU A 13 -22.62 11.51 -12.58
N LEU A 14 -23.94 11.37 -12.61
CA LEU A 14 -24.60 10.06 -12.65
C LEU A 14 -24.56 9.51 -14.08
N THR A 15 -24.26 8.22 -14.25
CA THR A 15 -24.25 7.57 -15.57
C THR A 15 -25.65 7.37 -16.15
N GLU A 16 -26.67 7.41 -15.30
CA GLU A 16 -28.07 7.35 -15.67
C GLU A 16 -28.85 8.42 -14.89
N SER A 17 -29.89 8.98 -15.50
CA SER A 17 -30.75 9.95 -14.84
C SER A 17 -31.77 9.23 -13.98
N PRO A 18 -31.69 9.33 -12.64
CA PRO A 18 -32.70 8.72 -11.79
C PRO A 18 -33.98 9.55 -11.91
N GLN A 19 -35.13 8.88 -12.09
CA GLN A 19 -36.44 9.53 -12.17
C GLN A 19 -36.91 9.98 -10.77
N LEU A 20 -36.20 10.94 -10.18
CA LEU A 20 -36.49 11.49 -8.86
C LEU A 20 -37.20 12.84 -9.00
N PRO A 21 -38.26 13.10 -8.22
CA PRO A 21 -38.88 14.43 -8.17
C PRO A 21 -37.89 15.51 -7.72
N GLU A 22 -38.11 16.73 -8.17
CA GLU A 22 -37.37 17.90 -7.70
C GLU A 22 -37.51 18.06 -6.17
N GLY A 23 -36.40 18.42 -5.50
CA GLY A 23 -36.36 18.55 -4.04
C GLY A 23 -36.17 17.23 -3.27
N THR A 24 -35.96 16.10 -3.96
CA THR A 24 -35.66 14.82 -3.30
C THR A 24 -34.34 14.88 -2.53
N LEU A 25 -34.40 14.64 -1.22
CA LEU A 25 -33.21 14.43 -0.40
C LEU A 25 -32.58 13.07 -0.70
N VAL A 26 -31.30 13.06 -1.00
CA VAL A 26 -30.53 11.83 -1.28
C VAL A 26 -29.37 11.70 -0.32
N TRP A 27 -29.11 10.46 0.09
CA TRP A 27 -27.95 10.09 0.89
C TRP A 27 -26.90 9.47 -0.01
N VAL A 28 -25.68 10.01 0.01
CA VAL A 28 -24.55 9.46 -0.72
C VAL A 28 -23.74 8.61 0.24
N SER A 29 -23.64 7.30 -0.04
CA SER A 29 -22.78 6.39 0.70
C SER A 29 -21.52 6.11 -0.12
N VAL A 30 -20.37 6.54 0.40
CA VAL A 30 -19.07 6.23 -0.18
C VAL A 30 -18.53 5.00 0.53
N ILE A 31 -18.51 3.87 -0.19
CA ILE A 31 -17.86 2.67 0.29
C ILE A 31 -16.41 2.76 -0.13
N ASP A 32 -15.54 3.15 0.81
CA ASP A 32 -14.09 3.04 0.62
C ASP A 32 -13.73 1.56 0.57
N ARG A 33 -13.65 1.01 -0.65
CA ARG A 33 -13.06 -0.32 -0.84
C ARG A 33 -11.57 -0.09 -0.93
N PRO A 34 -10.76 -0.64 -0.01
CA PRO A 34 -9.32 -0.53 -0.13
C PRO A 34 -8.92 -1.04 -1.50
N TYR A 35 -8.17 -0.22 -2.23
CA TYR A 35 -7.86 -0.37 -3.65
C TYR A 35 -7.47 -1.80 -4.03
N LEU A 36 -6.73 -2.49 -3.16
CA LEU A 36 -6.26 -3.86 -3.36
C LEU A 36 -7.39 -4.92 -3.35
N LEU A 37 -8.48 -4.74 -2.59
CA LEU A 37 -9.58 -5.72 -2.51
C LEU A 37 -10.47 -5.73 -3.76
N GLY A 38 -10.49 -4.64 -4.53
CA GLY A 38 -11.22 -4.55 -5.79
C GLY A 38 -10.49 -5.16 -6.99
N LEU A 39 -9.19 -5.44 -6.85
CA LEU A 39 -8.36 -5.94 -7.95
C LEU A 39 -8.41 -7.47 -8.07
N PRO A 40 -8.33 -8.01 -9.31
CA PRO A 40 -8.06 -9.42 -9.54
C PRO A 40 -6.78 -9.87 -8.82
N PRO A 41 -6.69 -11.14 -8.38
CA PRO A 41 -5.54 -11.65 -7.62
C PRO A 41 -4.18 -11.34 -8.27
N ALA A 42 -4.04 -11.55 -9.58
CA ALA A 42 -2.80 -11.28 -10.31
C ALA A 42 -2.38 -9.79 -10.32
N GLN A 43 -3.34 -8.87 -10.42
CA GLN A 43 -3.05 -7.42 -10.36
C GLN A 43 -2.68 -6.99 -8.95
N ARG A 44 -3.33 -7.57 -7.94
CA ARG A 44 -3.00 -7.34 -6.53
C ARG A 44 -1.59 -7.83 -6.21
N GLU A 45 -1.23 -9.03 -6.65
CA GLU A 45 0.11 -9.60 -6.49
C GLU A 45 1.17 -8.75 -7.18
N SER A 46 0.93 -8.29 -8.42
CA SER A 46 1.87 -7.43 -9.14
C SER A 46 2.11 -6.09 -8.44
N LEU A 47 1.06 -5.45 -7.90
CA LEU A 47 1.20 -4.22 -7.11
C LEU A 47 1.93 -4.48 -5.79
N LEU A 48 1.58 -5.55 -5.06
CA LEU A 48 2.29 -5.92 -3.84
C LEU A 48 3.77 -6.18 -4.12
N PHE A 49 4.11 -6.85 -5.22
CA PHE A 49 5.49 -7.08 -5.62
C PHE A 49 6.24 -5.78 -5.92
N GLN A 50 5.61 -4.85 -6.66
CA GLN A 50 6.17 -3.51 -6.91
C GLN A 50 6.44 -2.73 -5.61
N PHE A 51 5.55 -2.80 -4.62
CA PHE A 51 5.66 -2.02 -3.39
C PHE A 51 6.53 -2.69 -2.31
N LEU A 52 6.56 -4.02 -2.25
CA LEU A 52 7.10 -4.76 -1.11
C LEU A 52 8.28 -5.67 -1.42
N GLY A 53 8.58 -5.99 -2.68
CA GLY A 53 9.37 -7.20 -2.96
C GLY A 53 10.25 -7.24 -4.21
N GLY A 54 10.25 -6.23 -5.07
CA GLY A 54 11.12 -6.24 -6.25
C GLY A 54 12.64 -6.22 -5.97
N TRP A 55 13.02 -6.00 -4.71
CA TRP A 55 14.40 -5.87 -4.23
C TRP A 55 15.03 -7.20 -3.78
N GLN A 56 14.22 -8.24 -3.50
CA GLN A 56 14.76 -9.53 -3.02
C GLN A 56 15.59 -10.24 -4.10
N ASP A 57 15.18 -10.11 -5.36
CA ASP A 57 15.84 -10.73 -6.51
C ASP A 57 16.66 -9.72 -7.33
N ASP A 58 16.90 -8.51 -6.78
CA ASP A 58 17.65 -7.47 -7.47
C ASP A 58 19.17 -7.75 -7.37
N PRO A 59 19.84 -8.09 -8.50
CA PRO A 59 21.25 -8.39 -8.50
C PRO A 59 22.12 -7.19 -8.11
N GLU A 60 21.64 -5.95 -8.32
CA GLU A 60 22.37 -4.74 -7.92
C GLU A 60 22.43 -4.58 -6.40
N LEU A 61 21.48 -5.17 -5.67
CA LEU A 61 21.44 -5.12 -4.20
C LEU A 61 22.25 -6.24 -3.55
N THR A 62 22.64 -7.27 -4.30
CA THR A 62 23.40 -8.42 -3.76
C THR A 62 24.73 -7.98 -3.15
N GLU A 63 25.48 -7.13 -3.87
CA GLU A 63 26.77 -6.62 -3.38
C GLU A 63 26.62 -5.76 -2.11
N ILE A 64 25.53 -4.97 -2.03
CA ILE A 64 25.20 -4.12 -0.88
C ILE A 64 24.88 -4.98 0.36
N PHE A 65 24.09 -6.05 0.19
CA PHE A 65 23.79 -6.97 1.30
C PHE A 65 25.03 -7.75 1.74
N ASP A 66 25.89 -8.18 0.81
CA ASP A 66 27.16 -8.85 1.10
C ASP A 66 28.14 -7.93 1.86
N GLU A 67 28.16 -6.64 1.54
CA GLU A 67 28.91 -5.63 2.30
C GLU A 67 28.35 -5.46 3.72
N ILE A 68 27.04 -5.26 3.86
CA ILE A 68 26.39 -5.15 5.17
C ILE A 68 26.60 -6.41 6.01
N ASP A 69 26.58 -7.59 5.40
CA ASP A 69 26.81 -8.85 6.12
C ASP A 69 28.27 -8.97 6.57
N ARG A 70 29.24 -8.59 5.73
CA ARG A 70 30.66 -8.51 6.13
C ARG A 70 30.85 -7.54 7.30
N ASP A 71 30.24 -6.36 7.25
CA ASP A 71 30.37 -5.35 8.29
C ASP A 71 29.77 -5.80 9.62
N ARG A 72 28.61 -6.48 9.59
CA ARG A 72 27.99 -7.08 10.80
C ARG A 72 28.87 -8.13 11.45
N HIS A 73 29.61 -8.91 10.66
CA HIS A 73 30.52 -9.94 11.18
C HIS A 73 31.90 -9.40 11.55
N GLN A 74 32.29 -8.23 11.03
CA GLN A 74 33.54 -7.53 11.37
C GLN A 74 33.41 -6.58 12.56
N GLN A 75 32.20 -6.10 12.84
CA GLN A 75 31.88 -5.51 14.14
C GLN A 75 31.92 -6.61 15.20
N ILE A 76 33.14 -6.88 15.65
CA ILE A 76 33.43 -7.46 16.96
C ILE A 76 32.47 -6.79 17.93
N THR A 77 31.58 -7.58 18.52
CA THR A 77 30.83 -7.16 19.70
C THR A 77 31.89 -6.69 20.70
N GLU A 78 32.06 -5.38 20.86
CA GLU A 78 32.75 -4.85 22.04
C GLU A 78 32.12 -5.62 23.21
N PRO A 79 32.89 -6.42 23.97
CA PRO A 79 32.31 -7.16 25.07
C PRO A 79 31.65 -6.11 25.94
N ALA A 80 30.31 -6.19 26.06
CA ALA A 80 29.57 -5.30 26.92
C ALA A 80 30.32 -5.27 28.24
N SER A 81 30.91 -4.13 28.57
CA SER A 81 31.61 -3.95 29.84
C SER A 81 30.52 -3.99 30.90
N ILE A 82 30.18 -5.21 31.35
CA ILE A 82 29.35 -5.41 32.52
C ILE A 82 30.25 -4.99 33.67
N ASP A 83 30.12 -3.72 34.04
CA ASP A 83 30.72 -3.13 35.22
C ASP A 83 30.09 -3.82 36.44
N LEU A 84 30.66 -4.95 36.84
CA LEU A 84 30.38 -5.59 38.12
C LEU A 84 31.11 -4.77 39.19
N ALA A 85 30.49 -3.67 39.60
CA ALA A 85 30.89 -2.94 40.80
C ALA A 85 30.75 -3.85 42.05
N PRO A 86 31.65 -3.71 43.03
CA PRO A 86 31.82 -4.64 44.16
C PRO A 86 30.68 -4.63 45.19
#